data_AF-A0A0J1HFU0-F1
#
_entry.id   AF-A0A0J1HFU0-F1
#
_cell.length_a   1.000
_cell.length_b   1.000
_cell.length_c   1.000
_cell.angle_alpha   90.00
_cell.angle_beta   90.00
_cell.angle_gamma   90.00
#
_symmetry.space_group_name_H-M   'P 1'
#
loop_
_entity.id
_entity.type
_entity.pdbx_description
1 polymer ?
#
loop_
_entity_poly.entity_id
_entity_poly.type
_entity_poly.pdbx_seq_one_letter_code
_entity_poly.pdbx_strand_id
1 'polypeptide(L)'
;MFKKTLVAGFMVSVLAGCSSIPGFETATVDRTKLNQELKTNCKELGKDFTKVSYAVDNVSKVMVSIQERQCDVLSDYRTMANKHGDVAGFLEVNADKSDEELRVAMDEFDKGKPQRKKIRPQVEAYKKASDGIFRKNVKLAADIALQAGEIALIAKDHATLIAKESGTSVITNLMSAAEEAEVVPVVEAYNEMKARMDLVVDANKLIMMDKSTIDQLEKLDSVVADKARS
;
A
#
# COMPACT_ATOMS: atom_id res chain seq x y z
N MET A 1 -11.55 26.37 -4.86
CA MET A 1 -12.14 25.49 -3.83
C MET A 1 -11.21 24.30 -3.62
N PHE A 2 -10.21 24.45 -2.75
CA PHE A 2 -9.55 23.29 -2.16
C PHE A 2 -10.58 22.63 -1.26
N LYS A 3 -11.36 21.71 -1.84
CA LYS A 3 -12.17 20.80 -1.05
C LYS A 3 -11.19 20.20 -0.05
N LYS A 4 -11.54 20.34 1.23
CA LYS A 4 -10.96 19.64 2.37
C LYS A 4 -10.72 18.18 1.98
N THR A 5 -9.56 17.94 1.40
CA THR A 5 -8.99 16.64 1.15
C THR A 5 -7.85 16.68 2.16
N LEU A 6 -8.14 16.70 3.47
CA LEU A 6 -8.30 15.43 4.19
C LEU A 6 -7.79 14.35 3.27
N VAL A 7 -6.52 14.00 3.44
CA VAL A 7 -5.96 12.74 3.02
C VAL A 7 -6.77 11.66 3.75
N ALA A 8 -8.05 11.52 3.39
CA ALA A 8 -8.83 10.33 3.50
C ALA A 8 -8.24 9.43 2.42
N GLY A 9 -6.98 9.04 2.65
CA GLY A 9 -6.38 7.93 1.95
C GLY A 9 -7.37 6.81 2.10
N PHE A 10 -7.84 6.31 0.97
CA PHE A 10 -8.71 5.14 0.87
C PHE A 10 -8.08 4.04 1.74
N MET A 11 -8.56 3.93 2.98
CA MET A 11 -8.15 2.92 3.93
C MET A 11 -8.84 1.67 3.45
N VAL A 12 -8.17 0.89 2.60
CA VAL A 12 -8.43 -0.55 2.55
C VAL A 12 -7.90 -1.11 3.86
N SER A 13 -8.63 -0.84 4.94
CA SER A 13 -8.45 -1.39 6.27
C SER A 13 -9.00 -2.80 6.28
N VAL A 14 -8.43 -3.67 5.44
CA VAL A 14 -8.70 -5.12 5.50
C VAL A 14 -7.91 -5.76 6.64
N LEU A 15 -6.97 -5.04 7.25
CA LEU A 15 -6.28 -5.46 8.48
C LEU A 15 -6.45 -4.39 9.57
N ALA A 16 -7.69 -4.13 9.96
CA ALA A 16 -7.97 -3.50 11.25
C ALA A 16 -7.69 -4.55 12.34
N GLY A 17 -6.40 -4.74 12.65
CA GLY A 17 -5.91 -5.72 13.62
C GLY A 17 -4.70 -5.17 14.37
N CYS A 18 -5.00 -4.46 15.45
CA CYS A 18 -4.20 -4.30 16.65
C CYS A 18 -2.84 -3.55 16.56
N SER A 19 -2.87 -2.36 17.16
CA SER A 19 -1.80 -1.80 17.98
C SER A 19 -0.90 -2.88 18.60
N SER A 20 0.41 -2.65 18.54
CA SER A 20 1.51 -3.49 19.05
C SER A 20 1.71 -4.84 18.35
N ILE A 21 2.53 -4.85 17.28
CA ILE A 21 3.18 -6.07 16.81
C ILE A 21 4.44 -6.28 17.67
N PRO A 22 4.51 -7.35 18.48
CA PRO A 22 5.69 -7.67 19.28
C PRO A 22 6.86 -8.10 18.37
N GLY A 23 8.10 -7.75 18.74
CA GLY A 23 9.31 -8.27 18.09
C GLY A 23 10.04 -7.32 17.13
N PHE A 24 9.56 -6.08 16.99
CA PHE A 24 10.30 -5.02 16.30
C PHE A 24 10.61 -3.90 17.29
N GLU A 25 11.86 -3.82 17.75
CA GLU A 25 12.35 -2.59 18.38
C GLU A 25 12.35 -1.49 17.30
N THR A 26 11.28 -0.71 17.22
CA THR A 26 11.04 0.31 16.18
C THR A 26 12.13 1.37 16.08
N ALA A 27 13.03 1.44 17.06
CA ALA A 27 14.15 2.37 17.15
C ALA A 27 15.41 1.94 16.37
N THR A 28 15.60 0.66 16.06
CA THR A 28 16.86 0.11 15.49
C THR A 28 16.74 -0.42 14.06
N VAL A 29 15.54 -0.35 13.48
CA VAL A 29 15.26 -0.91 12.16
C VAL A 29 15.78 -0.01 11.04
N ASP A 30 16.66 -0.54 10.19
CA ASP A 30 16.95 0.08 8.89
C ASP A 30 15.78 -0.13 7.93
N ARG A 31 14.81 0.79 8.01
CA ARG A 31 13.61 0.78 7.16
C ARG A 31 13.94 0.94 5.68
N THR A 32 15.07 1.54 5.33
CA THR A 32 15.49 1.69 3.93
C THR A 32 15.93 0.34 3.37
N LYS A 33 16.72 -0.41 4.14
CA LYS A 33 17.15 -1.76 3.78
C LYS A 33 15.96 -2.71 3.65
N LEU A 34 15.05 -2.74 4.63
CA LEU A 34 13.84 -3.58 4.56
C LEU A 34 12.93 -3.21 3.38
N ASN A 35 12.80 -1.92 3.05
CA ASN A 35 12.02 -1.47 1.89
C ASN A 35 12.65 -1.97 0.58
N GLN A 36 13.98 -1.96 0.48
CA GLN A 36 14.69 -2.51 -0.68
C GLN A 36 14.54 -4.03 -0.78
N GLU A 37 14.71 -4.76 0.33
CA GLU A 37 14.54 -6.22 0.37
C GLU A 37 13.12 -6.63 -0.05
N LEU A 38 12.09 -5.99 0.52
CA LEU A 38 10.70 -6.26 0.13
C LEU A 38 10.45 -5.96 -1.34
N LYS A 39 10.99 -4.85 -1.87
CA LYS A 39 10.86 -4.54 -3.29
C LYS A 39 11.53 -5.58 -4.19
N THR A 40 12.67 -6.13 -3.79
CA THR A 40 13.33 -7.21 -4.50
C THR A 40 12.48 -8.47 -4.48
N ASN A 41 12.02 -8.90 -3.30
CA ASN A 41 11.17 -10.09 -3.17
C ASN A 41 9.87 -9.96 -3.97
N CYS A 42 9.27 -8.76 -4.02
CA CYS A 42 8.09 -8.52 -4.83
C CYS A 42 8.35 -8.63 -6.34
N LYS A 43 9.55 -8.23 -6.81
CA LYS A 43 9.94 -8.38 -8.21
C LYS A 43 10.22 -9.85 -8.55
N GLU A 44 10.88 -10.57 -7.66
CA GLU A 44 11.22 -11.98 -7.82
C GLU A 44 9.97 -12.86 -7.87
N LEU A 45 8.99 -12.61 -6.99
CA LEU A 45 7.72 -13.34 -7.01
C LEU A 45 6.85 -13.02 -8.25
N GLY A 46 7.11 -11.88 -8.91
CA GLY A 46 6.52 -11.54 -10.19
C GLY A 46 4.99 -11.41 -10.17
N LYS A 47 4.41 -11.46 -11.38
CA LYS A 47 2.95 -11.32 -11.61
C LYS A 47 2.27 -12.63 -12.00
N ASP A 48 3.08 -13.62 -12.35
CA ASP A 48 2.60 -14.91 -12.82
C ASP A 48 2.07 -15.72 -11.63
N PHE A 49 1.13 -16.61 -11.91
CA PHE A 49 0.58 -17.51 -10.91
C PHE A 49 0.19 -18.83 -11.56
N THR A 50 0.29 -19.91 -10.79
CA THR A 50 -0.10 -21.25 -11.23
C THR A 50 -1.60 -21.29 -11.49
N LYS A 51 -1.95 -21.74 -12.70
CA LYS A 51 -3.33 -21.93 -13.15
C LYS A 51 -3.90 -23.23 -12.58
N VAL A 52 -5.04 -23.15 -11.92
CA VAL A 52 -5.64 -24.29 -11.21
C VAL A 52 -7.09 -24.47 -11.61
N SER A 53 -7.91 -23.47 -11.33
CA SER A 53 -9.34 -23.47 -11.61
C SER A 53 -9.79 -22.03 -11.74
N TYR A 54 -10.96 -21.83 -12.31
CA TYR A 54 -11.48 -20.49 -12.53
C TYR A 54 -11.57 -19.69 -11.21
N ALA A 55 -12.07 -20.31 -10.14
CA ALA A 55 -12.18 -19.66 -8.84
C ALA A 55 -10.80 -19.32 -8.23
N VAL A 56 -9.87 -20.28 -8.23
CA VAL A 56 -8.53 -20.10 -7.67
C VAL A 56 -7.75 -19.04 -8.46
N ASP A 57 -7.83 -19.08 -9.78
CA ASP A 57 -7.13 -18.15 -10.67
C ASP A 57 -7.54 -16.70 -10.44
N ASN A 58 -8.83 -16.43 -10.21
CA ASN A 58 -9.28 -15.06 -9.96
C ASN A 58 -8.88 -14.56 -8.58
N VAL A 59 -8.88 -15.42 -7.55
CA VAL A 59 -8.32 -15.06 -6.25
C VAL A 59 -6.82 -14.76 -6.37
N SER A 60 -6.07 -15.57 -7.14
CA SER A 60 -4.66 -15.32 -7.41
C SER A 60 -4.42 -13.98 -8.11
N LYS A 61 -5.24 -13.60 -9.11
CA LYS A 61 -5.17 -12.27 -9.74
C LYS A 61 -5.39 -11.14 -8.75
N VAL A 62 -6.38 -11.25 -7.86
CA VAL A 62 -6.64 -10.25 -6.81
C VAL A 62 -5.41 -10.11 -5.92
N MET A 63 -4.83 -11.24 -5.49
CA MET A 63 -3.64 -11.25 -4.63
C MET A 63 -2.42 -10.63 -5.31
N VAL A 64 -2.22 -10.89 -6.60
CA VAL A 64 -1.17 -10.21 -7.40
C VAL A 64 -1.41 -8.70 -7.41
N SER A 65 -2.62 -8.22 -7.71
CA SER A 65 -2.93 -6.78 -7.72
C SER A 65 -2.70 -6.11 -6.36
N ILE A 66 -3.06 -6.77 -5.26
CA ILE A 66 -2.82 -6.27 -3.90
C ILE A 66 -1.32 -6.22 -3.63
N GLN A 67 -0.58 -7.31 -3.90
CA GLN A 67 0.86 -7.37 -3.67
C GLN A 67 1.60 -6.29 -4.48
N GLU A 68 1.34 -6.17 -5.78
CA GLU A 68 1.94 -5.13 -6.62
C GLU A 68 1.72 -3.73 -6.05
N ARG A 69 0.49 -3.41 -5.65
CA ARG A 69 0.19 -2.12 -5.02
C ARG A 69 1.05 -1.91 -3.80
N GLN A 70 1.09 -2.89 -2.89
CA GLN A 70 1.77 -2.74 -1.61
C GLN A 70 3.26 -2.52 -1.81
N CYS A 71 3.88 -3.27 -2.70
CA CYS A 71 5.29 -3.14 -3.02
C CYS A 71 5.64 -1.81 -3.69
N ASP A 72 4.75 -1.28 -4.53
CA ASP A 72 4.96 -0.02 -5.23
C ASP A 72 4.92 1.18 -4.29
N VAL A 73 3.97 1.22 -3.37
CA VAL A 73 3.72 2.40 -2.51
C VAL A 73 4.64 2.48 -1.29
N LEU A 74 5.39 1.42 -0.99
CA LEU A 74 6.29 1.36 0.17
C LEU A 74 7.26 2.54 0.26
N SER A 75 7.93 2.87 -0.84
CA SER A 75 8.87 4.00 -0.84
C SER A 75 8.16 5.35 -0.81
N ASP A 76 6.95 5.45 -1.35
CA ASP A 76 6.20 6.69 -1.33
C ASP A 76 5.78 7.04 0.12
N TYR A 77 5.28 6.06 0.89
CA TYR A 77 4.99 6.28 2.32
C TYR A 77 6.25 6.66 3.11
N ARG A 78 7.39 6.02 2.81
CA ARG A 78 8.66 6.35 3.44
C ARG A 78 9.11 7.77 3.12
N THR A 79 8.98 8.18 1.85
CA THR A 79 9.26 9.57 1.43
C THR A 79 8.35 10.55 2.14
N MET A 80 7.04 10.27 2.25
CA MET A 80 6.13 11.13 2.99
C MET A 80 6.57 11.28 4.45
N ALA A 81 6.81 10.17 5.16
CA ALA A 81 7.24 10.22 6.57
C ALA A 81 8.55 10.99 6.77
N ASN A 82 9.53 10.79 5.90
CA ASN A 82 10.83 11.48 5.98
C ASN A 82 10.73 12.99 5.72
N LYS A 83 9.74 13.43 4.94
CA LYS A 83 9.59 14.84 4.54
C LYS A 83 8.53 15.58 5.34
N HIS A 84 7.66 14.87 6.05
CA HIS A 84 6.49 15.44 6.71
C HIS A 84 6.86 16.60 7.63
N GLY A 85 7.80 16.41 8.57
CA GLY A 85 8.21 17.47 9.50
C GLY A 85 8.85 18.69 8.83
N ASP A 86 9.41 18.55 7.63
CA ASP A 86 9.99 19.67 6.89
C ASP A 86 8.93 20.49 6.13
N VAL A 87 7.80 19.86 5.75
CA VAL A 87 6.83 20.44 4.81
C VAL A 87 5.46 20.74 5.41
N ALA A 88 5.07 20.07 6.50
CA ALA A 88 3.71 20.10 7.04
C ALA A 88 3.25 21.53 7.34
N GLY A 89 4.03 22.26 8.15
CA GLY A 89 3.69 23.65 8.49
C GLY A 89 3.67 24.59 7.29
N PHE A 90 4.56 24.39 6.30
CA PHE A 90 4.54 25.19 5.07
C PHE A 90 3.28 24.92 4.25
N LEU A 91 2.90 23.66 4.09
CA LEU A 91 1.71 23.25 3.35
C LEU A 91 0.42 23.68 4.06
N GLU A 92 0.38 23.62 5.40
CA GLU A 92 -0.75 24.06 6.20
C GLU A 92 -1.02 25.56 6.02
N VAL A 93 0.02 26.38 6.13
CA VAL A 93 -0.09 27.85 5.95
C VAL A 93 -0.50 28.24 4.53
N ASN A 94 -0.25 27.38 3.54
CA ASN A 94 -0.56 27.64 2.14
C ASN A 94 -1.67 26.70 1.60
N ALA A 95 -2.49 26.11 2.48
CA ALA A 95 -3.46 25.08 2.11
C ALA A 95 -4.60 25.59 1.19
N ASP A 96 -4.83 26.90 1.16
CA ASP A 96 -5.84 27.55 0.33
C ASP A 96 -5.32 27.93 -1.08
N LYS A 97 -4.00 27.88 -1.29
CA LYS A 97 -3.33 28.28 -2.54
C LYS A 97 -3.45 27.21 -3.63
N SER A 98 -3.70 27.65 -4.87
CA SER A 98 -3.57 26.82 -6.07
C SER A 98 -2.15 26.29 -6.25
N ASP A 99 -1.97 25.29 -7.11
CA ASP A 99 -0.64 24.74 -7.38
C ASP A 99 0.36 25.78 -7.89
N GLU A 100 -0.12 26.76 -8.68
CA GLU A 100 0.70 27.86 -9.19
C GLU A 100 1.05 28.84 -8.07
N GLU A 101 0.07 29.23 -7.24
CA GLU A 101 0.30 30.11 -6.09
C GLU A 101 1.20 29.45 -5.03
N LEU A 102 1.10 28.13 -4.87
CA LEU A 102 1.98 27.35 -4.01
C LEU A 102 3.41 27.33 -4.56
N ARG A 103 3.60 27.22 -5.88
CA ARG A 103 4.93 27.35 -6.50
C ARG A 103 5.55 28.72 -6.25
N VAL A 104 4.76 29.78 -6.43
CA VAL A 104 5.22 31.15 -6.12
C VAL A 104 5.64 31.24 -4.64
N ALA A 105 4.81 30.74 -3.72
CA ALA A 105 5.13 30.74 -2.29
C ALA A 105 6.41 29.96 -1.95
N MET A 106 6.66 28.83 -2.64
CA MET A 106 7.89 28.06 -2.47
C MET A 106 9.11 28.81 -2.98
N ASP A 107 9.01 29.46 -4.15
CA ASP A 107 10.09 30.24 -4.73
C ASP A 107 10.43 31.46 -3.86
N GLU A 108 9.42 32.12 -3.29
CA GLU A 108 9.58 33.18 -2.30
C GLU A 108 10.25 32.67 -1.02
N PHE A 109 9.79 31.54 -0.48
CA PHE A 109 10.40 30.94 0.71
C PHE A 109 11.86 30.57 0.47
N ASP A 110 12.23 30.10 -0.72
CA ASP A 110 13.57 29.62 -1.04
C ASP A 110 14.58 30.73 -1.37
N LYS A 111 14.11 31.97 -1.54
CA LYS A 111 14.95 33.11 -1.94
C LYS A 111 16.10 33.34 -0.96
N GLY A 112 17.33 33.34 -1.47
CA GLY A 112 18.55 33.56 -0.68
C GLY A 112 18.92 32.42 0.28
N LYS A 113 18.18 31.30 0.27
CA LYS A 113 18.48 30.14 1.13
C LYS A 113 19.46 29.17 0.46
N PRO A 114 20.39 28.56 1.22
CA PRO A 114 21.22 27.48 0.69
C PRO A 114 20.35 26.26 0.35
N GLN A 115 20.80 25.44 -0.60
CA GLN A 115 20.01 24.31 -1.15
C GLN A 115 19.42 23.38 -0.07
N ARG A 116 20.16 23.10 1.00
CA ARG A 116 19.71 22.26 2.12
C ARG A 116 18.55 22.84 2.95
N LYS A 117 18.29 24.14 2.84
CA LYS A 117 17.22 24.86 3.56
C LYS A 117 16.05 25.23 2.65
N LYS A 118 16.06 24.76 1.40
CA LYS A 118 14.99 25.02 0.44
C LYS A 118 13.81 24.08 0.67
N ILE A 119 12.60 24.63 0.68
CA ILE A 119 11.33 23.92 0.89
C ILE A 119 10.83 23.28 -0.39
N ARG A 120 11.06 23.92 -1.54
CA ARG A 120 10.54 23.45 -2.82
C ARG A 120 10.89 21.99 -3.15
N PRO A 121 12.15 21.54 -3.08
CA PRO A 121 12.48 20.15 -3.36
C PRO A 121 11.83 19.18 -2.35
N GLN A 122 11.58 19.61 -1.11
CA GLN A 122 10.93 18.77 -0.10
C GLN A 122 9.44 18.63 -0.39
N VAL A 123 8.75 19.74 -0.70
CA VAL A 123 7.33 19.76 -1.05
C VAL A 123 7.07 19.00 -2.35
N GLU A 124 7.89 19.20 -3.39
CA GLU A 124 7.75 18.48 -4.65
C GLU A 124 7.92 16.96 -4.45
N ALA A 125 8.87 16.52 -3.62
CA ALA A 125 9.04 15.10 -3.29
C ALA A 125 7.84 14.56 -2.50
N TYR A 126 7.34 15.32 -1.51
CA TYR A 126 6.18 14.93 -0.70
C TYR A 126 4.91 14.81 -1.54
N LYS A 127 4.61 15.81 -2.38
CA LYS A 127 3.46 15.79 -3.30
C LYS A 127 3.55 14.64 -4.29
N LYS A 128 4.73 14.43 -4.90
CA LYS A 128 4.94 13.33 -5.85
C LYS A 128 4.66 11.96 -5.22
N ALA A 129 5.11 11.74 -3.98
CA ALA A 129 4.85 10.52 -3.24
C ALA A 129 3.35 10.36 -2.90
N SER A 130 2.72 11.43 -2.43
CA SER A 130 1.28 11.46 -2.13
C SER A 130 0.42 11.15 -3.36
N ASP A 131 0.70 11.81 -4.50
CA ASP A 131 0.01 11.56 -5.77
C ASP A 131 0.28 10.15 -6.30
N GLY A 132 1.49 9.62 -6.07
CA GLY A 132 1.87 8.23 -6.36
C GLY A 132 0.96 7.24 -5.65
N ILE A 133 0.82 7.39 -4.34
CA ILE A 133 -0.09 6.58 -3.50
C ILE A 133 -1.53 6.71 -3.99
N PHE A 134 -2.00 7.93 -4.27
CA PHE A 134 -3.37 8.15 -4.75
C PHE A 134 -3.63 7.41 -6.07
N ARG A 135 -2.77 7.60 -7.09
CA ARG A 135 -2.90 6.91 -8.39
C ARG A 135 -2.89 5.39 -8.24
N LYS A 136 -2.03 4.85 -7.37
CA LYS A 136 -1.95 3.41 -7.12
C LYS A 136 -3.19 2.87 -6.40
N ASN A 137 -3.79 3.64 -5.51
CA ASN A 137 -5.07 3.26 -4.88
C ASN A 137 -6.22 3.28 -5.90
N VAL A 138 -6.27 4.29 -6.78
CA VAL A 138 -7.27 4.34 -7.87
C VAL A 138 -7.10 3.14 -8.80
N LYS A 139 -5.86 2.81 -9.17
CA LYS A 139 -5.57 1.62 -9.98
C LYS A 139 -6.04 0.33 -9.29
N LEU A 140 -5.70 0.13 -8.02
CA LEU A 140 -6.13 -1.06 -7.26
C LEU A 140 -7.65 -1.15 -7.20
N ALA A 141 -8.35 -0.04 -6.95
CA ALA A 141 -9.80 -0.02 -6.93
C ALA A 141 -10.39 -0.38 -8.31
N ALA A 142 -9.80 0.11 -9.40
CA ALA A 142 -10.20 -0.25 -10.76
C ALA A 142 -9.93 -1.74 -11.05
N ASP A 143 -8.77 -2.27 -10.66
CA ASP A 143 -8.41 -3.68 -10.87
C ASP A 143 -9.37 -4.61 -10.09
N ILE A 144 -9.68 -4.27 -8.82
CA ILE A 144 -10.69 -5.00 -8.01
C ILE A 144 -12.08 -4.89 -8.64
N ALA A 145 -12.49 -3.72 -9.12
CA ALA A 145 -13.79 -3.53 -9.76
C ALA A 145 -13.92 -4.33 -11.06
N LEU A 146 -12.86 -4.38 -11.88
CA LEU A 146 -12.80 -5.19 -13.09
C LEU A 146 -12.91 -6.68 -12.75
N GLN A 147 -12.14 -7.15 -11.77
CA GLN A 147 -12.19 -8.54 -11.31
C GLN A 147 -13.57 -8.90 -10.74
N ALA A 148 -14.18 -8.03 -9.95
CA ALA A 148 -15.54 -8.23 -9.45
C ALA A 148 -16.57 -8.27 -10.59
N GLY A 149 -16.39 -7.43 -11.62
CA GLY A 149 -17.21 -7.44 -12.83
C GLY A 149 -17.06 -8.74 -13.64
N GLU A 150 -15.84 -9.21 -13.84
CA GLU A 150 -15.54 -10.51 -14.47
C GLU A 150 -16.20 -11.65 -13.70
N ILE A 151 -16.06 -11.67 -12.36
CA ILE A 151 -16.70 -12.67 -11.50
C ILE A 151 -18.23 -12.59 -11.60
N ALA A 152 -18.83 -11.39 -11.63
CA ALA A 152 -20.27 -11.24 -11.71
C ALA A 152 -20.85 -11.70 -13.06
N LEU A 153 -20.21 -11.34 -14.17
CA LEU A 153 -20.59 -11.81 -15.51
C LEU A 153 -20.48 -13.32 -15.61
N ILE A 154 -19.40 -13.90 -15.06
CA ILE A 154 -19.16 -15.33 -15.14
C ILE A 154 -20.03 -16.10 -14.16
N ALA A 155 -20.32 -15.58 -12.96
CA ALA A 155 -21.29 -16.19 -12.06
C ALA A 155 -22.69 -16.25 -12.70
N LYS A 156 -23.06 -15.25 -13.50
CA LYS A 156 -24.29 -15.28 -14.29
C LYS A 156 -24.26 -16.38 -15.36
N ASP A 157 -23.14 -16.56 -16.06
CA ASP A 157 -23.03 -17.47 -17.21
C ASP A 157 -22.61 -18.91 -16.84
N HIS A 158 -22.02 -19.11 -15.66
CA HIS A 158 -21.36 -20.35 -15.23
C HIS A 158 -21.63 -20.73 -13.76
N ALA A 159 -22.74 -20.26 -13.16
CA ALA A 159 -23.12 -20.54 -11.76
C ALA A 159 -22.99 -22.01 -11.35
N THR A 160 -23.40 -22.93 -12.23
CA THR A 160 -23.33 -24.39 -12.02
C THR A 160 -21.90 -24.95 -12.01
N LEU A 161 -21.01 -24.35 -12.80
CA LEU A 161 -19.59 -24.71 -12.86
C LEU A 161 -18.86 -24.25 -11.60
N ILE A 162 -19.13 -23.01 -11.16
CA ILE A 162 -18.62 -22.47 -9.89
C ILE A 162 -19.13 -23.30 -8.71
N ALA A 163 -20.42 -23.65 -8.68
CA ALA A 163 -21.00 -24.48 -7.63
C ALA A 163 -20.32 -25.87 -7.56
N LYS A 164 -20.02 -26.47 -8.72
CA LYS A 164 -19.33 -27.76 -8.83
C LYS A 164 -17.86 -27.69 -8.39
N GLU A 165 -17.16 -26.60 -8.70
CA GLU A 165 -15.78 -26.36 -8.26
C GLU A 165 -15.68 -26.01 -6.76
N SER A 166 -16.66 -25.28 -6.22
CA SER A 166 -16.77 -24.97 -4.78
C SER A 166 -17.26 -26.15 -3.95
N GLY A 167 -17.84 -27.17 -4.60
CA GLY A 167 -18.23 -28.42 -3.99
C GLY A 167 -16.99 -29.16 -3.50
N THR A 168 -17.03 -29.59 -2.24
CA THR A 168 -15.97 -30.19 -1.43
C THR A 168 -15.10 -31.26 -2.13
N SER A 169 -15.53 -31.84 -3.25
CA SER A 169 -14.85 -32.92 -3.98
C SER A 169 -13.46 -32.58 -4.52
N VAL A 170 -13.16 -31.32 -4.86
CA VAL A 170 -11.81 -30.97 -5.36
C VAL A 170 -10.78 -30.97 -4.25
N ILE A 171 -11.14 -30.59 -3.02
CA ILE A 171 -10.22 -30.59 -1.87
C ILE A 171 -10.09 -32.00 -1.27
N THR A 172 -11.19 -32.78 -1.21
CA THR A 172 -11.16 -34.11 -0.59
C THR A 172 -10.44 -35.14 -1.45
N ASN A 173 -10.63 -35.15 -2.77
CA ASN A 173 -9.92 -36.09 -3.66
C ASN A 173 -8.42 -35.79 -3.77
N LEU A 174 -8.01 -34.57 -3.45
CA LEU A 174 -6.62 -34.13 -3.52
C LEU A 174 -5.80 -34.54 -2.30
N MET A 175 -6.41 -34.51 -1.12
CA MET A 175 -5.79 -35.04 0.10
C MET A 175 -5.61 -36.57 0.05
N SER A 176 -6.43 -37.28 -0.73
CA SER A 176 -6.34 -38.74 -0.89
C SER A 176 -5.32 -39.19 -1.94
N ALA A 177 -4.85 -38.30 -2.81
CA ALA A 177 -3.88 -38.60 -3.87
C ALA A 177 -2.42 -38.26 -3.50
N ALA A 178 -2.19 -37.72 -2.29
CA ALA A 178 -0.89 -37.25 -1.81
C ALA A 178 0.08 -38.37 -1.35
N GLU A 179 -0.04 -39.58 -1.91
CA GLU A 179 0.92 -40.67 -1.68
C GLU A 179 2.00 -40.77 -2.77
N GLU A 180 1.91 -40.04 -3.89
CA GLU A 180 2.95 -40.02 -4.92
C GLU A 180 3.33 -38.60 -5.37
N ALA A 181 4.63 -38.42 -5.63
CA ALA A 181 5.37 -37.16 -5.62
C ALA A 181 5.16 -36.29 -6.88
N GLU A 182 3.95 -35.77 -7.07
CA GLU A 182 3.67 -34.69 -8.03
C GLU A 182 3.14 -33.48 -7.25
N VAL A 183 3.79 -32.32 -7.36
CA VAL A 183 3.27 -31.09 -6.75
C VAL A 183 1.96 -30.76 -7.44
N VAL A 184 0.86 -31.04 -6.77
CA VAL A 184 -0.46 -30.74 -7.29
C VAL A 184 -0.54 -29.22 -7.54
N PRO A 185 -1.00 -28.75 -8.71
CA PRO A 185 -1.09 -27.33 -9.05
C PRO A 185 -1.80 -26.46 -8.00
N VAL A 186 -2.76 -27.04 -7.27
CA VAL A 186 -3.47 -26.40 -6.15
C VAL A 186 -2.53 -26.07 -4.98
N VAL A 187 -1.59 -26.97 -4.65
CA VAL A 187 -0.61 -26.78 -3.57
C VAL A 187 0.38 -25.68 -3.95
N GLU A 188 0.82 -25.65 -5.21
CA GLU A 188 1.69 -24.59 -5.72
C GLU A 188 0.99 -23.22 -5.68
N ALA A 189 -0.22 -23.10 -6.24
CA ALA A 189 -1.00 -21.87 -6.19
C ALA A 189 -1.28 -21.40 -4.75
N TYR A 190 -1.52 -22.33 -3.82
CA TYR A 190 -1.63 -22.00 -2.39
C TYR A 190 -0.34 -21.40 -1.82
N ASN A 191 0.81 -22.02 -2.12
CA ASN A 191 2.11 -21.52 -1.67
C ASN A 191 2.44 -20.15 -2.27
N GLU A 192 2.13 -19.91 -3.54
CA GLU A 192 2.26 -18.60 -4.18
C GLU A 192 1.37 -17.54 -3.51
N MET A 193 0.09 -17.85 -3.28
CA MET A 193 -0.83 -16.94 -2.59
C MET A 193 -0.36 -16.62 -1.18
N LYS A 194 0.15 -17.62 -0.45
CA LYS A 194 0.74 -17.44 0.88
C LYS A 194 1.96 -16.51 0.82
N ALA A 195 2.90 -16.75 -0.11
CA ALA A 195 4.07 -15.90 -0.29
C ALA A 195 3.68 -14.45 -0.63
N ARG A 196 2.66 -14.25 -1.49
CA ARG A 196 2.11 -12.93 -1.81
C ARG A 196 1.51 -12.27 -0.57
N MET A 197 0.77 -13.03 0.24
CA MET A 197 0.17 -12.52 1.48
C MET A 197 1.23 -12.12 2.50
N ASP A 198 2.30 -12.91 2.66
CA ASP A 198 3.41 -12.58 3.57
C ASP A 198 4.08 -11.26 3.15
N LEU A 199 4.33 -11.06 1.84
CA LEU A 199 4.85 -9.79 1.32
C LEU A 199 3.89 -8.62 1.55
N VAL A 200 2.59 -8.83 1.37
CA VAL A 200 1.56 -7.81 1.63
C VAL A 200 1.52 -7.43 3.10
N VAL A 201 1.61 -8.41 4.00
CA VAL A 201 1.64 -8.21 5.45
C VAL A 201 2.87 -7.40 5.84
N ASP A 202 4.05 -7.79 5.37
CA ASP A 202 5.30 -7.09 5.71
C ASP A 202 5.35 -5.68 5.11
N ALA A 203 4.85 -5.50 3.88
CA ALA A 203 4.72 -4.18 3.30
C ALA A 203 3.75 -3.29 4.12
N ASN A 204 2.60 -3.83 4.54
CA ASN A 204 1.65 -3.12 5.38
C ASN A 204 2.26 -2.72 6.73
N LYS A 205 3.10 -3.56 7.34
CA LYS A 205 3.80 -3.21 8.58
C LYS A 205 4.68 -1.97 8.38
N LEU A 206 5.49 -1.92 7.33
CA LEU A 206 6.33 -0.76 7.04
C LEU A 206 5.49 0.50 6.78
N ILE A 207 4.44 0.38 5.97
CA ILE A 207 3.51 1.48 5.68
C ILE A 207 2.86 2.00 6.96
N MET A 208 2.42 1.11 7.85
CA MET A 208 1.82 1.49 9.14
C MET A 208 2.82 2.20 10.05
N MET A 209 4.08 1.78 10.07
CA MET A 209 5.11 2.48 10.85
C MET A 209 5.40 3.89 10.31
N ASP A 210 5.43 4.06 8.99
CA ASP A 210 5.65 5.37 8.37
C ASP A 210 4.42 6.29 8.54
N LYS A 211 3.20 5.74 8.44
CA LYS A 211 1.96 6.46 8.83
C LYS A 211 1.97 6.88 10.30
N SER A 212 2.31 5.96 11.20
CA SER A 212 2.42 6.27 12.63
C SER A 212 3.47 7.34 12.90
N THR A 213 4.53 7.42 12.09
CA THR A 213 5.55 8.46 12.21
C THR A 213 4.96 9.82 11.86
N ILE A 214 4.18 9.90 10.76
CA ILE A 214 3.44 11.10 10.38
C ILE A 214 2.47 11.52 11.48
N ASP A 215 1.62 10.60 11.96
CA ASP A 215 0.63 10.90 13.01
C ASP A 215 1.27 11.39 14.31
N GLN A 216 2.44 10.86 14.67
CA GLN A 216 3.19 11.31 15.85
C GLN A 216 3.75 12.72 15.66
N LEU A 217 4.22 13.07 14.46
CA LEU A 217 4.68 14.42 14.15
C LEU A 217 3.51 15.41 14.18
N GLU A 218 2.36 15.07 13.59
CA GLU A 218 1.17 15.93 13.63
C GLU A 218 0.69 16.19 15.07
N LYS A 219 0.70 15.16 15.93
CA LYS A 219 0.36 15.31 17.36
C LYS A 219 1.40 16.15 18.13
N LEU A 220 2.67 16.04 17.77
CA LEU A 220 3.72 16.85 18.38
C LEU A 220 3.52 18.33 18.02
N ASP A 221 3.26 18.63 16.75
CA ASP A 221 3.00 19.98 16.27
C ASP A 221 1.79 20.60 16.99
N SER A 222 0.71 19.85 17.19
CA SER A 222 -0.45 20.35 17.93
C SER A 222 -0.13 20.68 19.40
N VAL A 223 0.63 19.81 20.08
CA VAL A 223 1.01 20.05 21.49
C VAL A 223 1.95 21.26 21.63
N VAL A 224 2.88 21.44 20.68
CA VAL A 224 3.76 22.61 20.66
C VAL A 224 2.97 23.89 20.40
N ALA A 225 2.02 23.86 19.46
CA ALA A 225 1.15 25.00 19.17
C ALA A 225 0.30 25.41 20.38
N ASP A 226 -0.24 24.44 21.14
CA ASP A 226 -1.02 24.70 22.34
C ASP A 226 -0.16 25.30 23.46
N LYS A 227 1.05 24.79 23.69
CA LYS A 227 2.00 25.35 24.67
C LYS A 227 2.54 26.72 24.29
N ALA A 228 2.66 27.04 23.00
CA ALA A 228 3.10 28.36 22.55
C ALA A 228 2.00 29.44 22.73
N ARG A 229 0.74 29.02 22.95
CA ARG A 229 -0.42 29.91 23.15
C ARG A 229 -0.82 30.08 24.62
N SER A 230 -0.25 29.27 25.53
CA SER A 230 -0.44 29.34 26.99
C SER A 230 0.64 30.20 27.66
#